data_AF-H3NDE6-F1
#
_entry.id   AF-H3NDE6-F1
#
_cell.length_a   1.000
_cell.length_b   1.000
_cell.length_c   1.000
_cell.angle_alpha   90.00
_cell.angle_beta   90.00
_cell.angle_gamma   90.00
#
_symmetry.space_group_name_H-M   'P 1'
#
loop_
_entity.id
_entity.type
_entity.pdbx_description
1 polymer ?
#
loop_
_entity_poly.entity_id
_entity_poly.type
_entity_poly.pdbx_seq_one_letter_code
_entity_poly.pdbx_strand_id
1 'polypeptide(L)' 'MKYVVVGTSHFGYEAVQTILKNEPEAEIHLFERGDKASFMG' A
#
# COMPACT_ATOMS: atom_id res chain seq x y z
N MET A 1 11.90 -3.11 -7.32
CA MET A 1 12.03 -1.65 -7.07
C MET A 1 11.60 -1.36 -5.63
N LYS A 2 12.00 -0.24 -5.03
CA LYS A 2 11.53 0.16 -3.69
C LYS A 2 10.48 1.27 -3.78
N TYR A 3 9.34 1.05 -3.13
CA TYR A 3 8.19 1.97 -3.12
C TYR A 3 7.85 2.42 -1.69
N VAL A 4 7.44 3.67 -1.57
CA VAL A 4 6.85 4.22 -0.34
C VAL A 4 5.43 4.69 -0.67
N VAL A 5 4.45 4.18 0.09
CA VAL A 5 3.04 4.54 -0.07
C VAL A 5 2.57 5.19 1.23
N VAL A 6 2.03 6.41 1.15
CA VAL A 6 1.51 7.16 2.29
C VAL A 6 -0.01 7.26 2.17
N GLY A 7 -0.71 6.76 3.17
CA GLY A 7 -2.16 6.56 3.17
C GLY A 7 -2.52 5.15 2.75
N THR A 8 -3.35 4.49 3.56
CA THR A 8 -3.71 3.06 3.39
C THR A 8 -5.19 2.83 3.16
N SER A 9 -5.97 3.90 2.95
CA SER A 9 -7.36 3.83 2.50
C SER A 9 -7.45 3.31 1.05
N HIS A 10 -8.55 3.59 0.33
CA HIS A 10 -8.87 2.93 -0.93
C HIS A 10 -7.74 2.98 -1.98
N PHE A 11 -7.23 4.17 -2.29
CA PHE A 11 -6.19 4.31 -3.32
C PHE A 11 -4.83 3.77 -2.90
N GLY A 12 -4.49 3.87 -1.60
CA GLY A 12 -3.26 3.30 -1.07
C GLY A 12 -3.25 1.77 -1.19
N TYR A 13 -4.38 1.16 -0.85
CA TYR A 13 -4.59 -0.28 -1.02
C TYR A 13 -4.48 -0.71 -2.48
N GLU A 14 -5.23 -0.08 -3.39
CA GLU A 14 -5.23 -0.44 -4.82
C GLU A 14 -3.86 -0.25 -5.48
N ALA A 15 -3.12 0.80 -5.09
CA ALA A 15 -1.77 1.02 -5.57
C ALA A 15 -0.83 -0.13 -5.17
N VAL A 16 -0.88 -0.57 -3.92
CA VAL A 16 -0.04 -1.67 -3.41
C VAL A 16 -0.42 -3.00 -4.08
N GLN A 17 -1.71 -3.29 -4.22
CA GLN A 17 -2.17 -4.49 -4.92
C GLN A 17 -1.69 -4.51 -6.38
N THR A 18 -1.78 -3.38 -7.07
CA THR A 18 -1.35 -3.26 -8.47
C THR A 18 0.17 -3.42 -8.59
N ILE A 19 0.95 -2.84 -7.67
CA ILE A 19 2.41 -3.00 -7.65
C ILE A 19 2.77 -4.47 -7.45
N LEU A 20 2.25 -5.13 -6.40
CA LEU A 20 2.58 -6.52 -6.09
C LEU A 20 2.13 -7.50 -7.19
N LYS A 21 1.04 -7.20 -7.90
CA LYS A 21 0.58 -8.00 -9.04
C LYS A 21 1.57 -7.96 -10.21
N ASN A 22 2.20 -6.81 -10.48
CA ASN A 22 3.09 -6.62 -11.62
C ASN A 22 4.57 -6.84 -11.26
N GLU A 23 4.94 -6.60 -10.00
CA GLU A 23 6.28 -6.74 -9.43
C GLU A 23 6.20 -7.47 -8.08
N PRO A 24 6.08 -8.82 -8.07
CA PRO A 24 5.92 -9.58 -6.83
C PRO A 24 7.06 -9.43 -5.82
N GLU A 25 8.27 -9.11 -6.31
CA GLU A 25 9.48 -8.89 -5.51
C GLU A 25 9.67 -7.42 -5.10
N ALA A 26 8.67 -6.56 -5.29
CA ALA A 26 8.75 -5.16 -4.90
C ALA A 26 8.87 -5.02 -3.37
N GLU A 27 9.83 -4.20 -2.92
CA GLU A 27 9.92 -3.79 -1.52
C GLU A 27 9.00 -2.58 -1.31
N ILE A 28 7.97 -2.73 -0.48
CA ILE A 28 6.96 -1.68 -0.27
C ILE A 28 6.87 -1.33 1.22
N HIS A 29 7.05 -0.05 1.53
CA HIS A 29 6.80 0.50 2.85
C HIS A 29 5.50 1.31 2.83
N LEU A 30 4.50 0.88 3.60
CA LEU A 30 3.23 1.58 3.75
C LEU A 30 3.23 2.38 5.06
N PHE A 31 2.74 3.61 5.01
CA PHE A 31 2.57 4.46 6.17
C PHE A 31 1.12 4.93 6.28
N GLU A 32 0.52 4.74 7.45
CA GLU A 32 -0.79 5.28 7.83
C GLU A 32 -0.61 6.10 9.10
N ARG A 33 -1.32 7.23 9.20
CA ARG A 33 -1.34 8.03 10.42
C ARG A 33 -2.21 7.38 11.49
N GLY A 34 -3.32 6.77 11.07
CA GLY A 34 -4.24 6.04 11.94
C GLY A 34 -3.65 4.75 12.51
N ASP A 35 -4.31 4.22 13.53
CA ASP A 35 -3.99 2.93 14.17
C ASP A 35 -4.49 1.72 13.35
N LYS A 36 -5.30 1.96 12.32
CA LYS A 36 -5.85 0.94 11.43
C LYS A 36 -5.46 1.22 9.98
N ALA A 37 -4.96 0.19 9.30
CA ALA A 37 -4.79 0.20 7.87
C ALA A 37 -6.08 -0.28 7.18
N SER A 38 -6.37 0.27 6.00
CA SER A 38 -7.46 -0.11 5.10
C SER A 38 -8.81 0.60 5.27
N PHE A 39 -9.46 0.77 4.11
CA PHE A 39 -10.77 1.37 3.89
C PHE A 39 -11.94 0.52 4.41
N MET A 40 -11.74 -0.78 4.63
CA MET A 40 -12.75 -1.73 5.11
C MET A 40 -12.72 -1.91 6.63
N GLY A 41 -12.76 -0.80 7.37
CA GLY A 41 -13.05 -0.81 8.81
C GLY A 41 -14.45 -1.35 9.11
#